data_AF-A0A8H2WGE3-F1
#
_entry.id   AF-A0A8H2WGE3-F1
#
_cell.length_a   1.000
_cell.length_b   1.000
_cell.length_c   1.000
_cell.angle_alpha   90.00
_cell.angle_beta   90.00
_cell.angle_gamma   90.00
#
_symmetry.space_group_name_H-M   'P 1'
#
loop_
_entity.id
_entity.type
_entity.pdbx_description
1 polymer ?
#
loop_
_entity_poly.entity_id
_entity_poly.type
_entity_poly.pdbx_seq_one_letter_code
_entity_poly.pdbx_strand_id
1 'polypeptide(L)'
;MTTSHALSTSRVYTTPGGEQFKWKDSKRLYCVSVNTGLNLATYDRTYFYLIRSKKSTLDISSSGAHLVDDLVVTWAIAEGKARERRRSRRHGGGGGGGGDGG
;
A
#
# COMPACT_ATOMS: atom_id res chain seq x y z
N MET A 1 14.97 -15.25 21.12
CA MET A 1 14.10 -15.24 19.91
C MET A 1 13.97 -13.80 19.45
N THR A 2 14.74 -13.39 18.45
CA THR A 2 14.72 -12.03 17.92
C THR A 2 13.60 -11.92 16.88
N THR A 3 12.45 -11.36 17.29
CA THR A 3 11.41 -10.97 16.35
C THR A 3 11.93 -9.78 15.56
N SER A 4 12.28 -10.01 14.29
CA SER A 4 12.60 -8.96 13.33
C SER A 4 11.35 -8.08 13.14
N HIS A 5 11.23 -7.05 13.96
CA HIS A 5 10.30 -5.94 13.78
C HIS A 5 10.75 -5.11 12.57
N ALA A 6 10.66 -5.69 11.37
CA ALA A 6 10.53 -4.91 10.17
C ALA A 6 9.27 -4.05 10.38
N LEU A 7 9.47 -2.77 10.67
CA LEU A 7 8.44 -1.77 10.96
C LEU A 7 7.26 -1.94 9.99
N SER A 8 6.22 -2.66 10.43
CA SER A 8 5.01 -2.86 9.65
C SER A 8 4.23 -1.56 9.72
N THR A 9 4.58 -0.64 8.82
CA THR A 9 4.03 0.73 8.68
C THR A 9 2.54 0.78 8.29
N SER A 10 1.77 -0.26 8.58
CA SER A 10 0.34 -0.35 8.25
C SER A 10 -0.47 0.39 9.30
N ARG A 11 -0.77 1.67 9.04
CA ARG A 11 -1.71 2.46 9.86
C ARG A 11 -3.05 1.73 9.93
N VAL A 12 -3.57 1.58 11.15
CA VAL A 12 -4.94 1.13 11.40
C VAL A 12 -5.85 2.35 11.31
N TYR A 13 -6.97 2.19 10.60
CA TYR A 13 -8.03 3.17 10.48
C TYR A 13 -9.23 2.64 11.24
N THR A 14 -9.91 3.53 11.96
CA THR A 14 -11.11 3.22 12.74
C THR A 14 -12.25 4.07 12.21
N THR A 15 -13.33 3.42 11.79
CA THR A 15 -14.55 4.09 11.31
C THR A 15 -15.31 4.67 12.50
N PRO A 16 -16.27 5.60 12.27
CA PRO A 16 -17.16 6.06 13.34
C PRO A 16 -17.95 4.93 14.02
N GLY A 17 -18.21 3.83 13.29
CA GLY A 17 -18.84 2.62 13.81
C GLY A 17 -17.91 1.71 14.62
N GLY A 18 -16.64 2.07 14.80
CA GLY A 18 -15.65 1.30 15.54
C GLY A 18 -15.00 0.16 14.75
N GLU A 19 -15.34 0.00 13.47
CA GLU A 19 -14.70 -1.00 12.61
C GLU A 19 -13.26 -0.61 12.32
N GLN A 20 -12.37 -1.59 12.39
CA GLN A 20 -10.94 -1.36 12.20
C GLN A 20 -10.42 -2.11 10.99
N PHE A 21 -9.64 -1.42 10.16
CA PHE A 21 -9.00 -2.00 8.99
C PHE A 21 -7.63 -1.37 8.74
N LYS A 22 -6.81 -2.02 7.91
CA LYS A 22 -5.48 -1.53 7.55
C LYS A 22 -5.11 -1.84 6.11
N TRP A 23 -4.34 -0.92 5.52
CA TRP A 23 -3.76 -1.07 4.20
C TRP A 23 -2.38 -1.72 4.27
N LYS A 24 -2.20 -2.82 3.54
CA LYS A 24 -0.94 -3.55 3.37
C LYS A 24 -0.35 -3.26 2.00
N ASP A 25 0.86 -2.74 1.96
CA ASP A 25 1.61 -2.42 0.74
C ASP A 25 2.57 -3.56 0.42
N SER A 26 2.18 -4.46 -0.50
CA SER A 26 3.03 -5.55 -1.00
C SER A 26 3.27 -5.41 -2.51
N LYS A 27 2.91 -6.43 -3.31
CA LYS A 27 2.83 -6.32 -4.79
C LYS A 27 1.62 -5.47 -5.22
N ARG A 28 0.56 -5.48 -4.41
CA ARG A 28 -0.66 -4.67 -4.53
C ARG A 28 -0.99 -4.06 -3.17
N LEU A 29 -1.88 -3.07 -3.16
CA LEU A 29 -2.41 -2.49 -1.93
C LEU A 29 -3.68 -3.25 -1.54
N TYR A 30 -3.65 -3.90 -0.38
CA TYR A 30 -4.80 -4.66 0.15
C TYR A 30 -5.30 -4.00 1.43
N CYS A 31 -6.61 -3.79 1.51
CA CYS A 31 -7.28 -3.41 2.74
C CYS A 31 -7.84 -4.66 3.41
N VAL A 32 -7.48 -4.87 4.68
CA VAL A 32 -8.00 -5.99 5.45
C VAL A 32 -8.62 -5.49 6.75
N SER A 33 -9.73 -6.11 7.15
CA SER A 33 -10.27 -5.95 8.49
C SER A 33 -9.24 -6.43 9.52
N VAL A 34 -9.07 -5.65 10.59
CA VAL A 34 -8.21 -6.04 11.72
C VAL A 34 -8.85 -7.18 12.51
N ASN A 35 -10.16 -7.15 12.67
CA ASN A 35 -10.88 -8.08 13.53
C ASN A 35 -11.08 -9.45 12.87
N THR A 36 -11.47 -9.46 11.59
CA THR A 36 -11.82 -10.70 10.88
C THR A 36 -10.73 -11.18 9.92
N GLY A 37 -9.76 -10.33 9.60
CA GLY A 37 -8.75 -10.61 8.58
C GLY A 37 -9.29 -10.63 7.14
N LEU A 38 -10.59 -10.39 6.94
CA LEU A 38 -11.22 -10.40 5.63
C LEU A 38 -10.69 -9.27 4.74
N ASN A 39 -10.60 -9.55 3.44
CA ASN A 39 -10.22 -8.56 2.44
C ASN A 39 -11.41 -7.64 2.14
N LEU A 40 -11.24 -6.36 2.43
CA LEU A 40 -12.27 -5.33 2.22
C LEU A 40 -12.11 -4.64 0.88
N ALA A 41 -10.86 -4.45 0.42
CA ALA A 41 -10.59 -3.82 -0.86
C ALA A 41 -9.20 -4.19 -1.39
N THR A 42 -9.06 -4.24 -2.71
CA THR A 42 -7.79 -4.48 -3.39
C THR A 42 -7.57 -3.41 -4.45
N TYR A 43 -6.42 -2.73 -4.40
CA TYR A 43 -5.99 -1.82 -5.44
C TYR A 43 -4.95 -2.50 -6.33
N ASP A 44 -5.34 -2.80 -7.57
CA ASP A 44 -4.45 -3.30 -8.60
C ASP A 44 -3.88 -2.12 -9.38
N ARG A 45 -2.56 -1.94 -9.27
CA ARG A 45 -1.84 -0.90 -9.98
C ARG A 45 -1.29 -1.47 -11.27
N THR A 46 -1.61 -0.83 -12.39
CA THR A 46 -0.92 -1.11 -13.64
C THR A 46 0.49 -0.53 -13.60
N TYR A 47 1.52 -1.37 -13.77
CA TYR A 47 2.89 -0.93 -13.93
C TYR A 47 3.08 -0.34 -15.34
N PHE A 48 3.17 0.98 -15.41
CA PHE A 48 3.31 1.70 -16.69
C PHE A 48 4.72 1.58 -17.26
N TYR A 49 4.88 0.61 -18.16
CA TYR A 49 5.67 0.73 -19.39
C TYR A 49 5.21 -0.25 -20.50
N LEU A 50 4.48 -1.33 -20.19
CA LEU A 50 4.09 -2.35 -21.20
C LEU A 50 2.64 -2.30 -21.70
N ILE A 51 1.69 -1.73 -20.93
CA ILE A 51 0.25 -1.78 -21.31
C ILE A 51 -0.40 -0.43 -21.03
N ARG A 52 -0.26 0.51 -21.98
CA ARG A 52 -0.77 1.89 -21.88
C ARG A 52 -2.29 1.98 -21.74
N SER A 53 -3.02 0.89 -22.01
CA SER A 53 -4.49 0.83 -21.99
C SER A 53 -5.10 0.44 -20.64
N LYS A 54 -4.35 -0.18 -19.71
CA LYS A 54 -4.93 -0.69 -18.45
C LYS A 54 -4.88 0.37 -17.35
N LYS A 55 -6.04 0.87 -16.93
CA LYS A 55 -6.16 1.80 -15.78
C LYS A 55 -6.00 1.04 -14.47
N SER A 56 -5.45 1.70 -13.44
CA SER A 56 -5.45 1.15 -12.09
C SER A 56 -6.88 1.01 -11.58
N THR A 57 -7.17 -0.05 -10.84
CA THR A 57 -8.50 -0.34 -10.31
C THR A 57 -8.47 -0.47 -8.80
N LEU A 58 -9.49 0.07 -8.14
CA LEU A 58 -9.78 -0.19 -6.74
C LEU A 58 -11.03 -1.06 -6.67
N ASP A 59 -10.86 -2.32 -6.35
CA ASP A 59 -11.92 -3.31 -6.25
C ASP A 59 -12.33 -3.46 -4.78
N ILE A 60 -13.56 -3.06 -4.45
CA ILE A 60 -14.14 -3.18 -3.11
C ILE A 60 -14.91 -4.50 -3.03
N SER A 61 -14.65 -5.30 -2.01
CA SER A 61 -15.36 -6.58 -1.83
C SER A 61 -16.76 -6.35 -1.26
N SER A 62 -17.63 -7.35 -1.39
CA SER A 62 -18.97 -7.30 -0.75
C SER A 62 -18.89 -7.06 0.76
N SER A 63 -17.87 -7.62 1.43
CA SER A 63 -17.64 -7.41 2.87
C SER A 63 -17.17 -6.01 3.24
N GLY A 64 -16.76 -5.19 2.27
CA GLY A 64 -16.38 -3.80 2.46
C GLY A 64 -17.38 -2.80 1.88
N ALA A 65 -18.51 -3.26 1.34
CA ALA A 65 -19.47 -2.41 0.62
C ALA A 65 -20.11 -1.32 1.50
N HIS A 66 -20.27 -1.59 2.80
CA HIS A 66 -20.76 -0.60 3.77
C HIS A 66 -19.69 0.42 4.20
N LEU A 67 -18.43 0.22 3.80
CA LEU A 67 -17.28 1.07 4.13
C LEU A 67 -16.71 1.80 2.91
N VAL A 68 -17.47 1.92 1.82
CA VAL A 68 -16.95 2.43 0.53
C VAL A 68 -16.26 3.79 0.68
N ASP A 69 -16.89 4.75 1.36
CA ASP A 69 -16.33 6.09 1.52
C ASP A 69 -15.01 6.07 2.31
N ASP A 70 -15.01 5.35 3.44
CA ASP A 70 -13.82 5.15 4.27
C ASP A 70 -12.70 4.46 3.49
N LEU A 71 -13.03 3.44 2.70
CA LEU A 71 -12.07 2.69 1.88
C LEU A 71 -11.46 3.57 0.79
N VAL A 72 -12.27 4.39 0.09
CA VAL A 72 -11.76 5.30 -0.96
C VAL A 72 -10.86 6.37 -0.37
N VAL A 73 -11.25 7.02 0.72
CA VAL A 73 -10.44 8.08 1.37
C VAL A 73 -9.13 7.52 1.89
N THR A 74 -9.19 6.40 2.62
CA THR A 74 -8.00 5.80 3.22
C THR A 74 -7.08 5.16 2.17
N TRP A 75 -7.64 4.65 1.07
CA TRP A 75 -6.87 4.20 -0.10
C TRP A 75 -6.01 5.34 -0.65
N ALA A 76 -6.57 6.53 -0.89
CA ALA A 76 -5.82 7.66 -1.44
C ALA A 76 -4.61 8.04 -0.56
N ILE A 77 -4.81 8.03 0.76
CA ILE A 77 -3.73 8.27 1.74
C ILE A 77 -2.68 7.16 1.68
N ALA A 78 -3.11 5.89 1.68
CA ALA A 78 -2.22 4.74 1.62
C ALA A 78 -1.41 4.71 0.33
N GLU A 79 -2.04 5.03 -0.80
CA GLU A 79 -1.41 5.08 -2.12
C GLU A 79 -0.36 6.19 -2.19
N GLY A 80 -0.66 7.38 -1.69
CA GLY A 80 0.29 8.50 -1.63
C GLY A 80 1.56 8.12 -0.86
N LYS A 81 1.40 7.52 0.33
CA LYS A 81 2.54 7.02 1.12
C LYS A 81 3.31 5.92 0.39
N ALA A 82 2.60 4.97 -0.20
CA ALA A 82 3.21 3.89 -0.95
C ALA A 82 3.97 4.43 -2.17
N ARG A 83 3.49 5.49 -2.82
CA ARG A 83 4.16 6.15 -3.95
C ARG A 83 5.44 6.86 -3.51
N GLU A 84 5.40 7.56 -2.37
CA GLU A 84 6.56 8.23 -1.81
C GLU A 84 7.68 7.25 -1.47
N ARG A 85 7.35 6.14 -0.79
CA ARG A 85 8.34 5.06 -0.50
C ARG A 85 8.97 4.47 -1.76
N ARG A 86 8.22 4.41 -2.87
CA ARG A 86 8.76 3.92 -4.15
C ARG A 86 9.70 4.94 -4.80
N ARG A 87 9.42 6.23 -4.65
CA ARG A 87 10.30 7.31 -5.14
C ARG A 87 11.60 7.35 -4.36
N SER A 88 11.54 7.29 -3.03
CA SER A 88 12.74 7.30 -2.19
C SER A 88 13.66 6.10 -2.46
N ARG A 89 13.09 4.90 -2.67
CA ARG A 89 13.86 3.71 -3.08
C ARG A 89 14.55 3.82 -4.43
N ARG A 90 14.01 4.62 -5.37
CA ARG A 90 14.64 4.86 -6.68
C ARG A 90 15.80 5.85 -6.60
N HIS A 91 15.86 6.70 -5.58
CA HIS A 91 16.93 7.69 -5.39
C HIS A 91 18.05 7.22 -4.44
N GLY A 92 17.85 6.16 -3.67
CA GLY A 92 18.87 5.60 -2.77
C GLY A 92 19.82 4.57 -3.39
N GLY A 93 19.85 4.43 -4.73
CA GLY A 93 20.55 3.36 -5.43
C GLY A 93 21.56 3.80 -6.49
N GLY A 94 22.10 5.02 -6.41
CA GLY A 94 23.10 5.52 -7.34
C GLY A 94 24.31 6.09 -6.60
N GLY A 95 25.42 5.35 -6.61
CA GLY A 95 26.70 5.84 -6.07
C GLY A 95 27.70 4.76 -5.69
N GLY A 96 27.88 3.73 -6.53
CA GLY A 96 29.10 2.92 -6.51
C GLY A 96 29.93 3.27 -7.75
N GLY A 97 31.21 3.63 -7.56
CA GLY A 97 32.20 3.67 -8.64
C GLY A 97 33.08 4.92 -8.69
N GLY A 98 34.36 4.72 -8.39
CA GLY A 98 35.48 5.66 -8.56
C GLY A 98 36.35 5.61 -7.29
N GLY A 99 37.47 4.90 -7.23
CA GLY A 99 38.47 4.61 -8.25
C GLY A 99 39.81 5.10 -7.69
N ASP A 100 40.81 4.23 -7.68
CA ASP A 100 42.16 4.47 -7.15
C ASP A 100 42.85 5.73 -7.69
N GLY A 101 43.79 6.26 -6.91
CA GLY A 101 45.01 6.87 -7.46
C GLY A 101 45.44 8.19 -6.82
N GLY A 102 46.65 8.17 -6.23
CA GLY A 102 47.48 9.37 -5.98
C GLY A 102 47.91 9.56 -4.54
#